data_AF-A0A8S3JHU2-F1
#
_entry.id   AF-A0A8S3JHU2-F1
#
_cell.length_a   1.000
_cell.length_b   1.000
_cell.length_c   1.000
_cell.angle_alpha   90.00
_cell.angle_beta   90.00
_cell.angle_gamma   90.00
#
_symmetry.space_group_name_H-M   'P 1'
#
loop_
_entity.id
_entity.type
_entity.pdbx_description
1 polymer ?
#
loop_
_entity_poly.entity_id
_entity_poly.type
_entity_poly.pdbx_seq_one_letter_code
_entity_poly.pdbx_strand_id
1 'polypeptide(L)'
;MDFTTYKINEILIDNGYIPEWIQLEKQVREFIEQARIDMKRVFKAISSENLQSSDEKKSYLSNNIKWAQAIEKFRNDIIEVNLIIDKINLIVPMLWRQQVHYNADREIAKIVALNPLKIELPPSEEELAQIHKQTLDQRHQEWINHQSTQRYSVFDAIRDLVQSLRNFKV
;
A
#
# COMPACT_ATOMS: atom_id res chain seq x y z
N MET A 1 -25.49 -27.81 7.35
CA MET A 1 -26.32 -26.65 7.74
C MET A 1 -27.42 -27.19 8.63
N ASP A 2 -27.61 -26.65 9.83
CA ASP A 2 -28.53 -27.22 10.83
C ASP A 2 -29.92 -26.58 10.68
N PHE A 3 -30.90 -27.39 10.27
CA PHE A 3 -32.31 -26.99 10.13
C PHE A 3 -32.89 -26.42 11.43
N THR A 4 -32.33 -26.84 12.56
CA THR A 4 -32.70 -26.38 13.90
C THR A 4 -32.41 -24.88 14.08
N THR A 5 -31.23 -24.41 13.64
CA THR A 5 -30.85 -22.99 13.73
C THR A 5 -31.74 -22.10 12.87
N TYR A 6 -32.12 -22.58 11.69
CA TYR A 6 -33.06 -21.88 10.81
C TYR A 6 -34.42 -21.69 11.49
N LYS A 7 -35.00 -22.77 12.04
CA LYS A 7 -36.30 -22.72 12.73
C LYS A 7 -36.27 -21.86 13.98
N ILE A 8 -35.18 -21.88 14.74
CA ILE A 8 -35.04 -21.02 15.92
C ILE A 8 -35.06 -19.55 15.51
N ASN A 9 -34.32 -19.16 14.46
CA ASN A 9 -34.32 -17.78 13.97
C ASN A 9 -35.69 -17.33 13.46
N GLU A 10 -36.44 -18.22 12.82
CA GLU A 10 -37.82 -17.97 12.37
C GLU A 10 -38.77 -17.73 13.56
N ILE A 11 -38.75 -18.61 14.56
CA ILE A 11 -39.57 -18.49 15.78
C ILE A 11 -39.21 -17.24 16.60
N LEU A 12 -37.93 -16.85 16.65
CA LEU A 12 -37.51 -15.64 17.35
C LEU A 12 -38.13 -14.38 16.74
N ILE A 13 -38.16 -14.28 15.41
CA ILE A 13 -38.79 -13.16 14.70
C ILE A 13 -40.29 -13.12 15.01
N ASP A 14 -40.96 -14.27 14.93
CA ASP A 14 -42.41 -14.38 15.15
C ASP A 14 -42.83 -14.00 16.59
N ASN A 15 -41.94 -14.21 17.57
CA ASN A 15 -42.16 -13.81 18.97
C ASN A 15 -41.65 -12.40 19.31
N GLY A 16 -41.17 -11.63 18.33
CA GLY A 16 -40.68 -10.26 18.54
C GLY A 16 -39.29 -10.15 19.16
N TYR A 17 -38.51 -11.25 19.18
CA TYR A 17 -37.11 -11.26 19.60
C TYR A 17 -36.16 -10.95 18.44
N ILE A 18 -35.07 -10.26 18.75
CA ILE A 18 -34.03 -9.90 17.77
C ILE A 18 -33.13 -11.13 17.53
N PRO A 19 -33.08 -11.69 16.31
CA PRO A 19 -32.21 -12.82 16.02
C PRO A 19 -30.74 -12.42 15.97
N GLU A 20 -29.86 -13.41 16.15
CA GLU A 20 -28.41 -13.24 16.14
C GLU A 20 -27.88 -12.53 14.87
N TRP A 21 -28.46 -12.84 13.71
CA TRP A 21 -28.02 -12.24 12.43
C TRP A 21 -28.22 -10.73 12.37
N ILE A 22 -29.23 -10.16 13.03
CA ILE A 22 -29.43 -8.70 13.10
C ILE A 22 -28.27 -8.05 13.86
N GLN A 23 -27.79 -8.70 14.91
CA GLN A 23 -26.66 -8.21 15.70
C GLN A 23 -25.35 -8.30 14.91
N LEU A 24 -25.15 -9.38 14.15
CA LEU A 24 -24.00 -9.50 13.24
C LEU A 24 -24.04 -8.47 12.12
N GLU A 25 -25.20 -8.17 11.52
CA GLU A 25 -25.34 -7.09 10.53
C GLU A 25 -24.97 -5.72 11.11
N LYS A 26 -25.33 -5.46 12.37
CA LYS A 26 -24.91 -4.24 13.07
C LYS A 26 -23.39 -4.21 13.24
N GLN A 27 -22.78 -5.32 13.68
CA GLN A 27 -21.33 -5.43 13.83
C GLN A 27 -20.60 -5.19 12.51
N VAL A 28 -21.06 -5.79 11.40
CA VAL A 28 -20.49 -5.58 10.06
C VAL A 28 -20.49 -4.10 9.68
N ARG A 29 -21.62 -3.40 9.90
CA ARG A 29 -21.72 -1.96 9.63
C ARG A 29 -20.73 -1.15 10.45
N GLU A 30 -20.63 -1.44 11.75
CA GLU A 30 -19.71 -0.75 12.67
C GLU A 30 -18.24 -1.00 12.31
N PHE A 31 -17.88 -2.24 11.99
CA PHE A 31 -16.51 -2.63 11.64
C PHE A 31 -16.04 -1.96 10.34
N ILE A 32 -16.89 -1.93 9.32
CA ILE A 32 -16.56 -1.28 8.05
C ILE A 32 -16.41 0.23 8.22
N GLU A 33 -17.32 0.87 8.97
CA GLU A 33 -17.21 2.30 9.23
C GLU A 33 -15.94 2.63 10.02
N GLN A 34 -15.59 1.80 11.00
CA GLN A 34 -14.34 1.98 11.75
C GLN A 34 -13.10 1.81 10.85
N ALA A 35 -13.06 0.79 10.00
CA ALA A 35 -11.98 0.57 9.05
C ALA A 35 -11.81 1.76 8.08
N ARG A 36 -12.94 2.31 7.58
CA ARG A 36 -12.94 3.51 6.73
C ARG A 36 -12.43 4.75 7.47
N ILE A 37 -12.83 4.94 8.73
CA ILE A 37 -12.40 6.07 9.56
C ILE A 37 -10.90 5.99 9.83
N ASP A 38 -10.40 4.82 10.20
CA ASP A 38 -8.97 4.59 10.46
C ASP A 38 -8.13 4.87 9.21
N MET A 39 -8.56 4.37 8.05
CA MET A 39 -7.87 4.61 6.79
C MET A 39 -7.85 6.10 6.41
N LYS A 40 -8.98 6.81 6.55
CA LYS A 40 -9.06 8.27 6.33
C LYS A 40 -8.17 9.05 7.29
N ARG A 41 -8.03 8.59 8.55
CA ARG A 41 -7.16 9.22 9.55
C ARG A 41 -5.69 9.14 9.12
N VAL A 42 -5.23 7.96 8.69
CA VAL A 42 -3.85 7.78 8.19
C VAL A 42 -3.63 8.62 6.94
N PHE A 43 -4.56 8.60 5.99
CA PHE A 43 -4.47 9.39 4.76
C PHE A 43 -4.35 10.90 5.05
N LYS A 44 -5.16 11.43 5.98
CA LYS A 44 -5.12 12.83 6.40
C LYS A 44 -3.79 13.18 7.08
N ALA A 45 -3.28 12.29 7.95
CA ALA A 45 -2.00 12.50 8.62
C ALA A 45 -0.85 12.62 7.62
N ILE A 46 -0.79 11.71 6.64
CA ILE A 46 0.21 11.76 5.56
C ILE A 46 0.07 13.04 4.73
N SER A 47 -1.16 13.41 4.39
CA SER A 47 -1.44 14.64 3.62
C SER A 47 -0.96 15.90 4.34
N SER A 48 -1.14 15.99 5.67
CA SER A 48 -0.66 17.13 6.45
C SER A 48 0.86 17.15 6.63
N GLU A 49 1.50 15.98 6.73
CA GLU A 49 2.94 15.85 6.94
C GLU A 49 3.72 16.27 5.68
N ASN A 50 3.19 15.94 4.49
CA ASN A 50 3.76 16.35 3.20
C ASN A 50 3.76 17.88 2.98
N LEU A 51 2.87 18.64 3.64
CA LEU A 51 2.79 20.10 3.50
C LEU A 51 3.80 20.85 4.38
N GLN A 52 4.40 20.20 5.38
CA GLN A 52 5.22 20.86 6.41
C GLN A 52 6.72 20.55 6.33
N SER A 53 7.15 19.51 5.61
CA SER A 53 8.54 19.06 5.64
C SER A 53 9.40 19.66 4.52
N SER A 54 10.48 20.38 4.90
CA SER A 54 11.53 20.89 4.00
C SER A 54 12.41 19.79 3.37
N ASP A 55 12.40 18.57 3.93
CA ASP A 55 13.17 17.41 3.44
C ASP A 55 12.24 16.43 2.71
N GLU A 56 11.89 16.77 1.48
CA GLU A 56 10.91 16.07 0.64
C GLU A 56 11.19 14.55 0.52
N LYS A 57 12.47 14.17 0.39
CA LYS A 57 12.88 12.76 0.13
C LYS A 57 12.70 11.81 1.30
N LYS A 58 12.99 12.23 2.55
CA LYS A 58 12.85 11.36 3.74
C LYS A 58 11.39 11.24 4.18
N SER A 59 10.64 12.34 4.04
CA SER A 59 9.20 12.39 4.32
C SER A 59 8.43 11.44 3.40
N TYR A 60 8.77 11.43 2.10
CA TYR A 60 8.12 10.58 1.10
C TYR A 60 8.22 9.08 1.40
N LEU A 61 9.42 8.56 1.71
CA LEU A 61 9.60 7.12 1.95
C LEU A 61 8.87 6.65 3.21
N SER A 62 8.94 7.42 4.30
CA SER A 62 8.26 7.10 5.57
C SER A 62 6.74 7.10 5.39
N ASN A 63 6.21 8.07 4.64
CA ASN A 63 4.78 8.19 4.38
C ASN A 63 4.25 7.07 3.48
N ASN A 64 5.03 6.64 2.49
CA ASN A 64 4.68 5.49 1.66
C ASN A 64 4.60 4.18 2.47
N ILE A 65 5.53 3.96 3.41
CA ILE A 65 5.50 2.78 4.28
C ILE A 65 4.26 2.81 5.19
N LYS A 66 3.97 3.95 5.83
CA LYS A 66 2.75 4.12 6.64
C LYS A 66 1.48 3.87 5.83
N TRP A 67 1.45 4.32 4.58
CA TRP A 67 0.31 4.12 3.68
C TRP A 67 0.15 2.66 3.27
N ALA A 68 1.24 1.99 2.89
CA ALA A 68 1.23 0.57 2.54
C ALA A 68 0.74 -0.29 3.72
N GLN A 69 1.21 0.00 4.93
CA GLN A 69 0.75 -0.68 6.15
C GLN A 69 -0.75 -0.44 6.41
N ALA A 70 -1.24 0.77 6.18
CA ALA A 70 -2.66 1.09 6.34
C ALA A 70 -3.53 0.37 5.30
N ILE A 71 -3.06 0.25 4.05
CA ILE A 71 -3.72 -0.55 3.01
C ILE A 71 -3.79 -2.02 3.41
N GLU A 72 -2.68 -2.59 3.88
CA GLU A 72 -2.62 -3.99 4.29
C GLU A 72 -3.54 -4.27 5.49
N LYS A 73 -3.51 -3.40 6.51
CA LYS A 73 -4.45 -3.48 7.64
C LYS A 73 -5.90 -3.43 7.15
N PHE A 74 -6.24 -2.48 6.29
CA PHE A 74 -7.60 -2.35 5.77
C PHE A 74 -8.04 -3.59 4.97
N ARG A 75 -7.15 -4.19 4.18
CA ARG A 75 -7.42 -5.45 3.47
C ARG A 75 -7.72 -6.58 4.45
N ASN A 76 -6.96 -6.70 5.53
CA ASN A 76 -7.22 -7.69 6.58
C ASN A 76 -8.57 -7.45 7.28
N ASP A 77 -8.88 -6.20 7.62
CA ASP A 77 -10.17 -5.84 8.23
C ASP A 77 -11.35 -6.24 7.31
N ILE A 78 -11.22 -6.04 5.98
CA ILE A 78 -12.24 -6.44 5.01
C ILE A 78 -12.38 -7.97 4.90
N ILE A 79 -11.29 -8.72 5.02
CA ILE A 79 -11.34 -10.19 5.06
C ILE A 79 -12.15 -10.65 6.28
N GLU A 80 -11.90 -10.08 7.46
CA GLU A 80 -12.65 -10.41 8.67
C GLU A 80 -14.14 -10.08 8.54
N VAL A 81 -14.46 -8.92 7.98
CA VAL A 81 -15.84 -8.51 7.67
C VAL A 81 -16.52 -9.51 6.73
N ASN A 82 -15.82 -9.96 5.67
CA ASN A 82 -16.38 -10.92 4.72
C ASN A 82 -16.63 -12.29 5.38
N LEU A 83 -15.81 -12.71 6.34
CA LEU A 83 -16.08 -13.93 7.14
C LEU A 83 -17.34 -13.79 8.01
N ILE A 84 -17.62 -12.60 8.54
CA ILE A 84 -18.86 -12.34 9.28
C ILE A 84 -20.06 -12.35 8.33
N ILE A 85 -19.91 -11.78 7.12
CA ILE A 85 -20.93 -11.82 6.07
C ILE A 85 -21.24 -13.27 5.67
N ASP A 86 -20.24 -14.14 5.54
CA ASP A 86 -20.47 -15.55 5.28
C ASP A 86 -21.29 -16.20 6.40
N LYS A 87 -20.97 -15.91 7.67
CA LYS A 87 -21.78 -16.38 8.81
C LYS A 87 -23.22 -15.90 8.71
N ILE A 88 -23.45 -14.62 8.41
CA ILE A 88 -24.78 -14.04 8.22
C ILE A 88 -25.52 -14.79 7.11
N ASN A 89 -24.89 -14.97 5.94
CA ASN A 89 -25.48 -15.65 4.78
C ASN A 89 -25.85 -17.11 5.07
N LEU A 90 -25.19 -17.75 6.04
CA LEU A 90 -25.46 -19.12 6.49
C LEU A 90 -26.62 -19.22 7.50
N ILE A 91 -26.93 -18.16 8.24
CA ILE A 91 -27.96 -18.18 9.31
C ILE A 91 -29.23 -17.42 8.93
N VAL A 92 -29.15 -16.54 7.93
CA VAL A 92 -30.28 -15.75 7.46
C VAL A 92 -31.24 -16.65 6.68
N PRO A 93 -32.53 -16.69 7.06
CA PRO A 93 -33.50 -17.58 6.43
C PRO A 93 -33.99 -17.09 5.06
N MET A 94 -33.72 -15.82 4.71
CA MET A 94 -34.30 -15.15 3.54
C MET A 94 -33.22 -14.73 2.54
N LEU A 95 -33.32 -15.24 1.30
CA LEU A 95 -32.35 -14.96 0.23
C LEU A 95 -32.12 -13.46 -0.03
N TRP A 96 -33.18 -12.64 0.02
CA TRP A 96 -33.08 -11.19 -0.23
C TRP A 96 -32.36 -10.41 0.88
N ARG A 97 -32.06 -11.04 2.02
CA ARG A 97 -31.26 -10.46 3.11
C ARG A 97 -29.82 -10.94 3.12
N GLN A 98 -29.43 -11.81 2.18
CA GLN A 98 -28.03 -12.18 2.05
C GLN A 98 -27.19 -10.99 1.58
N GLN A 99 -25.99 -10.86 2.14
CA GLN A 99 -25.08 -9.75 1.87
C GLN A 99 -23.97 -10.20 0.92
N VAL A 100 -23.54 -9.28 0.05
CA VAL A 100 -22.41 -9.50 -0.86
C VAL A 100 -21.12 -9.10 -0.16
N HIS A 101 -20.03 -9.82 -0.43
CA HIS A 101 -18.70 -9.48 0.06
C HIS A 101 -18.26 -8.08 -0.37
N TYR A 102 -17.51 -7.43 0.52
CA TYR A 102 -16.83 -6.19 0.22
C TYR A 102 -15.54 -6.47 -0.56
N ASN A 103 -15.27 -5.62 -1.54
CA ASN A 103 -14.01 -5.61 -2.27
C ASN A 103 -13.13 -4.49 -1.69
N ALA A 104 -12.00 -4.87 -1.09
CA ALA A 104 -11.09 -3.93 -0.43
C ALA A 104 -10.55 -2.88 -1.41
N ASP A 105 -10.07 -3.29 -2.59
CA ASP A 105 -9.47 -2.37 -3.57
C ASP A 105 -10.47 -1.32 -4.08
N ARG A 106 -11.73 -1.74 -4.29
CA ARG A 106 -12.81 -0.81 -4.68
C ARG A 106 -13.10 0.21 -3.59
N GLU A 107 -13.06 -0.19 -2.32
CA GLU A 107 -13.28 0.72 -1.20
C GLU A 107 -12.09 1.68 -0.98
N ILE A 108 -10.87 1.18 -1.12
CA ILE A 108 -9.65 2.00 -1.09
C ILE A 108 -9.70 3.05 -2.20
N ALA A 109 -10.04 2.66 -3.43
CA ALA A 109 -10.16 3.58 -4.55
C ALA A 109 -11.19 4.70 -4.29
N LYS A 110 -12.31 4.40 -3.64
CA LYS A 110 -13.29 5.43 -3.23
C LYS A 110 -12.71 6.39 -2.20
N ILE A 111 -11.97 5.88 -1.20
CA ILE A 111 -11.37 6.71 -0.15
C ILE A 111 -10.33 7.66 -0.75
N VAL A 112 -9.50 7.17 -1.67
CA VAL A 112 -8.50 7.97 -2.38
C VAL A 112 -9.18 9.00 -3.31
N ALA A 113 -10.21 8.59 -4.06
CA ALA A 113 -10.91 9.49 -4.99
C ALA A 113 -11.65 10.64 -4.28
N LEU A 114 -12.14 10.43 -3.06
CA LEU A 114 -12.85 11.44 -2.27
C LEU A 114 -11.94 12.57 -1.75
N ASN A 115 -10.62 12.44 -1.83
CA ASN A 115 -9.70 13.47 -1.39
C ASN A 115 -8.56 13.65 -2.42
N PRO A 116 -8.62 14.67 -3.29
CA PRO A 116 -7.76 14.81 -4.47
C PRO A 116 -6.29 15.20 -4.17
N LEU A 117 -5.85 15.11 -2.91
CA LEU A 117 -4.44 15.23 -2.59
C LEU A 117 -3.75 13.98 -3.12
N LYS A 118 -3.11 14.12 -4.29
CA LYS A 118 -2.28 13.11 -4.96
C LYS A 118 -1.23 12.56 -3.97
N ILE A 119 -1.62 11.53 -3.23
CA ILE A 119 -0.66 10.57 -2.71
C ILE A 119 -0.49 9.60 -3.88
N GLU A 120 0.63 9.72 -4.60
CA GLU A 120 1.02 8.69 -5.56
C GLU A 120 1.03 7.36 -4.81
N LEU A 121 0.27 6.37 -5.31
CA LEU A 121 0.28 5.05 -4.71
C LEU A 121 1.71 4.54 -4.64
N PRO A 122 2.08 3.77 -3.60
CA PRO A 122 3.40 3.17 -3.52
C PRO A 122 3.65 2.43 -4.84
N PRO A 123 4.83 2.66 -5.47
CA PRO A 123 5.13 2.06 -6.76
C PRO A 123 4.90 0.56 -6.67
N SER A 124 4.29 -0.02 -7.70
CA SER A 124 4.06 -1.46 -7.75
C SER A 124 5.38 -2.23 -7.57
N GLU A 125 5.33 -3.49 -7.14
CA GLU A 125 6.56 -4.32 -7.02
C GLU A 125 7.38 -4.33 -8.32
N GLU A 126 6.72 -4.22 -9.47
CA GLU A 126 7.34 -4.12 -10.79
C GLU A 126 8.10 -2.79 -10.98
N GLU A 127 7.54 -1.67 -10.52
CA GLU A 127 8.19 -0.35 -10.57
C GLU A 127 9.37 -0.26 -9.59
N LEU A 128 9.25 -0.85 -8.40
CA LEU A 128 10.35 -0.96 -7.44
C LEU A 128 11.52 -1.77 -8.01
N ALA A 129 11.24 -2.87 -8.70
CA ALA A 129 12.25 -3.68 -9.38
C ALA A 129 12.94 -2.91 -10.51
N GLN A 130 12.20 -2.08 -11.26
CA GLN A 130 12.77 -1.23 -12.31
C GLN A 130 13.65 -0.12 -11.75
N ILE A 131 13.22 0.55 -10.68
CA ILE A 131 14.02 1.58 -9.99
C ILE A 131 15.31 0.96 -9.45
N HIS A 132 15.23 -0.24 -8.84
CA HIS A 132 16.41 -0.94 -8.34
C HIS A 132 17.40 -1.28 -9.46
N LYS A 133 16.90 -1.78 -10.59
CA LYS A 133 17.72 -2.08 -11.77
C LYS A 133 18.37 -0.81 -12.34
N GLN A 134 17.61 0.28 -12.49
CA GLN A 134 18.15 1.57 -12.95
C GLN A 134 19.22 2.13 -12.00
N THR A 135 19.03 1.97 -10.69
CA THR A 135 20.00 2.44 -9.68
C THR A 135 21.29 1.61 -9.74
N LEU A 136 21.19 0.29 -9.95
CA LEU A 136 22.34 -0.58 -10.16
C LEU A 136 23.10 -0.23 -11.44
N ASP A 137 22.37 0.02 -12.54
CA ASP A 137 22.94 0.43 -13.82
C ASP A 137 23.66 1.79 -13.70
N GLN A 138 23.08 2.75 -12.98
CA GLN A 138 23.72 4.06 -12.71
C GLN A 138 25.01 3.90 -11.90
N ARG A 139 24.99 3.11 -10.82
CA ARG A 139 26.21 2.86 -10.02
C ARG A 139 27.28 2.11 -10.80
N HIS A 140 26.89 1.22 -11.71
CA HIS A 140 27.81 0.55 -12.62
C HIS A 140 28.45 1.53 -13.60
N GLN A 141 27.67 2.46 -14.18
CA GLN A 141 28.20 3.51 -15.05
C GLN A 141 29.12 4.48 -14.30
N GLU A 142 28.77 4.87 -13.08
CA GLU A 142 29.64 5.68 -12.21
C GLU A 142 30.95 4.97 -11.88
N TRP A 143 30.91 3.67 -11.60
CA TRP A 143 32.10 2.86 -11.38
C TRP A 143 32.98 2.77 -12.64
N ILE A 144 32.40 2.53 -13.82
CA ILE A 144 33.13 2.54 -15.10
C ILE A 144 33.78 3.89 -15.34
N ASN A 145 33.03 4.98 -15.15
CA ASN A 145 33.53 6.34 -15.35
C ASN A 145 34.67 6.65 -14.36
N HIS A 146 34.54 6.28 -13.09
CA HIS A 146 35.58 6.48 -12.08
C HIS A 146 36.87 5.69 -12.41
N GLN A 147 36.75 4.45 -12.89
CA GLN A 147 37.90 3.64 -13.34
C GLN A 147 38.57 4.23 -14.58
N SER A 148 37.78 4.82 -15.49
CA SER A 148 38.30 5.48 -16.68
C SER A 148 39.12 6.73 -16.31
N THR A 149 38.62 7.57 -15.40
CA THR A 149 39.31 8.79 -14.94
C THR A 149 40.65 8.50 -14.26
N GLN A 150 40.73 7.42 -13.48
CA GLN A 150 41.99 6.96 -12.87
C GLN A 150 43.00 6.46 -13.92
N ARG A 151 42.53 5.79 -14.99
CA ARG A 151 43.38 5.34 -16.09
C ARG A 151 43.87 6.48 -16.99
N TYR A 152 43.05 7.51 -17.23
CA TYR A 152 43.46 8.70 -18.00
C TYR A 152 44.55 9.51 -17.26
N SER A 153 44.46 9.66 -15.94
CA SER A 153 45.47 10.36 -15.12
C SER A 153 46.88 9.76 -15.23
N VAL A 154 47.00 8.43 -15.17
CA VAL A 154 48.30 7.73 -15.27
C VAL A 154 48.85 7.76 -16.70
N PHE A 155 47.99 7.59 -17.71
CA PHE A 155 48.42 7.63 -19.11
C PHE A 155 48.82 9.03 -19.58
N ASP A 156 48.14 10.07 -19.11
CA ASP A 156 48.50 11.46 -19.42
C ASP A 156 49.79 11.86 -18.70
N ALA A 157 49.99 11.45 -17.44
CA ALA A 157 51.25 11.66 -16.72
C ALA A 157 52.44 10.96 -17.41
N ILE A 158 52.25 9.75 -17.94
CA ILE A 158 53.28 9.04 -18.71
C ILE A 158 53.50 9.72 -20.07
N ARG A 159 52.45 10.21 -20.74
CA ARG A 159 52.56 10.92 -22.02
C ARG A 159 53.34 12.23 -21.85
N ASP A 160 53.07 13.00 -20.81
CA ASP A 160 53.77 14.25 -20.49
C ASP A 160 55.24 14.01 -20.10
N LEU A 161 55.53 12.90 -19.40
CA LEU A 161 56.89 12.51 -19.06
C LEU A 161 57.69 12.08 -20.31
N VAL A 162 57.05 11.36 -21.24
CA VAL A 162 57.68 10.98 -22.52
C VAL A 162 57.88 12.19 -23.44
N GLN A 163 56.96 13.17 -23.45
CA GLN A 163 57.10 14.40 -24.23
C GLN A 163 58.16 15.34 -23.65
N SER A 164 58.27 15.46 -22.33
CA SER A 164 59.32 16.27 -21.69
C SER A 164 60.73 15.68 -21.91
N LEU A 165 60.88 14.35 -21.90
CA LEU A 165 62.16 13.69 -22.24
C LEU A 165 62.53 13.82 -23.72
N ARG A 166 61.56 13.90 -24.62
CA ARG A 166 61.80 14.13 -26.06
C ARG A 166 62.32 15.55 -26.36
N ASN A 167 61.96 16.52 -25.53
CA ASN A 167 62.39 17.92 -25.68
C ASN A 167 63.76 18.21 -25.03
N PHE A 168 64.33 17.26 -24.28
CA PHE A 168 65.62 17.41 -23.58
C PHE A 168 66.83 16.89 -24.38
N LYS A 169 66.64 16.54 -25.66
CA LYS A 169 67.70 16.07 -26.56
C LYS A 169 67.87 17.06 -27.72
N VAL A 170 68.43 18.23 -27.42
CA VAL A 170 69.08 19.15 -28.38
C VAL A 170 70.38 19.61 -27.74
#